data_AF-A0A0F6TRI1-F1
#
_entry.id   AF-A0A0F6TRI1-F1
#
_cell.length_a   1.000
_cell.length_b   1.000
_cell.length_c   1.000
_cell.angle_alpha   90.00
_cell.angle_beta   90.00
_cell.angle_gamma   90.00
#
_symmetry.space_group_name_H-M   'P 1'
#
loop_
_entity.id
_entity.type
_entity.pdbx_description
1 polymer ?
#
loop_
_entity_poly.entity_id
_entity_poly.type
_entity_poly.pdbx_seq_one_letter_code
_entity_poly.pdbx_strand_id
1 'polypeptide(L)'
;MVNENQPTDKTKNEDKKVKEQGDGFLSTLGGLAFWLVIASTMLWNWDGFWQTDIKPLENFQKEYFSSKYNEEQMKLSRISNNSKIIENIRDRLEKVEKSAEIKVEKANKEKDIAISKLEDLKLKLGSYLREKNTKCRYFDTSLRMIDVLTKKYSPDELKRVLSCTSAECENILYTPQEVRSICS
;
A
#
# COMPACT_ATOMS: atom_id res chain seq x y z
N MET A 1 41.27 11.45 119.35
CA MET A 1 41.76 10.09 119.06
C MET A 1 41.33 9.74 117.64
N VAL A 2 42.32 9.45 116.79
CA VAL A 2 42.28 8.59 115.58
C VAL A 2 41.28 8.92 114.45
N ASN A 3 41.86 9.45 113.37
CA ASN A 3 41.60 9.26 111.93
C ASN A 3 40.68 8.10 111.50
N GLU A 4 39.79 8.32 110.51
CA GLU A 4 39.97 7.82 109.12
C GLU A 4 38.75 8.11 108.21
N ASN A 5 39.05 8.81 107.11
CA ASN A 5 38.55 8.66 105.73
C ASN A 5 37.09 9.01 105.34
N GLN A 6 37.04 10.04 104.51
CA GLN A 6 36.00 10.54 103.62
C GLN A 6 35.81 9.58 102.39
N PRO A 7 35.02 9.95 101.36
CA PRO A 7 33.59 9.72 101.13
C PRO A 7 33.32 8.60 100.09
N THR A 8 32.06 8.18 99.92
CA THR A 8 31.65 7.69 98.59
C THR A 8 30.17 7.96 98.32
N ASP A 9 30.01 8.77 97.30
CA ASP A 9 28.83 9.12 96.53
C ASP A 9 27.90 7.92 96.26
N LYS A 10 26.61 8.06 96.61
CA LYS A 10 25.50 7.40 95.91
C LYS A 10 24.29 8.31 95.95
N THR A 11 24.23 9.19 94.95
CA THR A 11 23.03 9.84 94.42
C THR A 11 21.89 8.83 94.37
N LYS A 12 20.89 9.04 95.23
CA LYS A 12 19.58 8.40 95.13
C LYS A 12 18.88 8.93 93.88
N ASN A 13 18.47 7.99 93.02
CA ASN A 13 17.23 7.93 92.21
C ASN A 13 16.61 9.28 91.79
N GLU A 14 16.35 9.53 90.51
CA GLU A 14 15.46 8.71 89.68
C GLU A 14 15.94 8.62 88.23
N ASP A 15 16.33 7.41 87.82
CA ASP A 15 16.18 6.99 86.44
C ASP A 15 14.72 7.18 86.03
N LYS A 16 14.48 8.03 85.02
CA LYS A 16 13.27 7.98 84.20
C LYS A 16 13.17 6.56 83.63
N LYS A 17 12.44 5.70 84.34
CA LYS A 17 11.90 4.45 83.82
C LYS A 17 11.09 4.77 82.58
N VAL A 18 11.72 4.63 81.42
CA VAL A 18 11.05 4.26 80.18
C VAL A 18 10.29 2.98 80.51
N LYS A 19 8.97 3.09 80.68
CA LYS A 19 8.08 1.94 80.76
C LYS A 19 7.98 1.33 79.36
N GLU A 20 9.00 0.58 78.96
CA GLU A 20 8.82 -0.51 78.01
C GLU A 20 8.10 -1.64 78.73
N GLN A 21 6.82 -1.82 78.41
CA GLN A 21 6.15 -3.13 78.42
C GLN A 21 4.72 -2.94 77.92
N GLY A 22 4.49 -3.18 76.62
CA GLY A 22 3.14 -3.31 76.06
C GLY A 22 2.95 -3.12 74.56
N ASP A 23 3.89 -2.51 73.82
CA ASP A 23 3.57 -1.92 72.50
C ASP A 23 4.09 -2.66 71.25
N GLY A 24 4.78 -3.79 71.43
CA GLY A 24 5.38 -4.51 70.31
C GLY A 24 4.37 -5.23 69.41
N PHE A 25 3.29 -5.78 69.96
CA PHE A 25 2.34 -6.57 69.18
C PHE A 25 1.37 -5.71 68.37
N LEU A 26 0.89 -4.60 68.94
CA LEU A 26 -0.02 -3.68 68.26
C LEU A 26 0.68 -2.86 67.17
N SER A 27 1.93 -2.45 67.38
CA SER A 27 2.70 -1.75 66.32
C SER A 27 3.04 -2.68 65.16
N THR A 28 3.38 -3.95 65.45
CA THR A 28 3.62 -4.97 64.42
C THR A 28 2.34 -5.33 63.66
N LEU A 29 1.20 -5.44 64.35
CA LEU A 29 -0.11 -5.69 63.73
C LEU A 29 -0.56 -4.50 62.86
N GLY A 30 -0.33 -3.27 63.32
CA GLY A 30 -0.60 -2.04 62.57
C GLY A 30 0.27 -1.92 61.32
N GLY A 31 1.57 -2.26 61.43
CA GLY A 31 2.49 -2.31 60.29
C GLY A 31 2.08 -3.35 59.26
N LEU A 32 1.68 -4.55 59.69
CA LEU A 32 1.15 -5.59 58.80
C LEU A 32 -0.12 -5.14 58.08
N ALA A 33 -1.07 -4.55 58.80
CA ALA A 33 -2.31 -4.04 58.20
C ALA A 33 -2.04 -2.97 57.15
N PHE A 34 -1.10 -2.05 57.43
CA PHE A 34 -0.67 -1.03 56.47
C PHE A 34 -0.10 -1.62 55.17
N TRP A 35 0.81 -2.59 55.29
CA TRP A 35 1.37 -3.28 54.13
C TRP A 35 0.32 -4.08 53.35
N LEU A 36 -0.66 -4.67 54.04
CA LEU A 36 -1.73 -5.45 53.43
C LEU A 36 -2.67 -4.55 52.61
N VAL A 37 -2.97 -3.34 53.10
CA VAL A 37 -3.74 -2.33 52.37
C VAL A 37 -2.99 -1.86 51.11
N ILE A 38 -1.68 -1.63 51.22
CA ILE A 38 -0.84 -1.27 50.06
C ILE A 38 -0.80 -2.41 49.04
N ALA A 39 -0.58 -3.64 49.48
CA ALA A 39 -0.55 -4.81 48.60
C ALA A 39 -1.88 -5.00 47.89
N SER A 40 -3.00 -4.83 48.61
CA SER A 40 -4.34 -4.97 48.06
C SER A 40 -4.68 -3.86 47.04
N THR A 41 -4.27 -2.62 47.30
CA THR A 41 -4.46 -1.51 46.36
C THR A 41 -3.57 -1.62 45.11
N MET A 42 -2.35 -2.15 45.26
CA MET A 42 -1.51 -2.48 44.11
C MET A 42 -2.10 -3.61 43.27
N LEU A 43 -2.54 -4.71 43.90
CA LEU A 43 -3.18 -5.83 43.20
C LEU A 43 -4.48 -5.43 42.51
N TRP A 44 -5.23 -4.48 43.09
CA TRP A 44 -6.46 -3.98 42.47
C TRP A 44 -6.21 -3.23 41.15
N ASN A 45 -5.10 -2.48 41.07
CA ASN A 45 -4.69 -1.74 39.87
C ASN A 45 -3.82 -2.56 38.92
N TRP A 46 -3.35 -3.73 39.35
CA TRP A 46 -2.56 -4.62 38.52
C TRP A 46 -3.48 -5.36 37.55
N ASP A 47 -3.39 -5.01 36.26
CA ASP A 47 -4.22 -5.60 35.20
C ASP A 47 -3.96 -7.12 35.00
N GLY A 48 -2.70 -7.54 34.89
CA GLY A 48 -2.30 -8.96 34.89
C GLY A 48 -2.69 -9.82 36.11
N PHE A 49 -3.12 -9.23 37.24
CA PHE A 49 -3.69 -10.02 38.35
C PHE A 49 -5.08 -10.53 37.96
N TRP A 50 -5.91 -9.68 37.35
CA TRP A 50 -7.29 -9.99 36.94
C TRP A 50 -7.39 -10.80 35.64
N GLN A 51 -6.28 -10.89 34.89
CA GLN A 51 -6.17 -11.57 33.60
C GLN A 51 -5.37 -12.89 33.67
N THR A 52 -5.31 -13.51 34.84
CA THR A 52 -4.48 -14.71 35.09
C THR A 52 -5.16 -16.01 34.62
N ASP A 53 -4.39 -16.93 34.04
CA ASP A 53 -4.83 -18.29 33.67
C ASP A 53 -4.71 -19.31 34.83
N ILE A 54 -4.37 -18.84 36.03
CA ILE A 54 -4.19 -19.70 37.21
C ILE A 54 -5.57 -20.04 37.80
N LYS A 55 -6.09 -21.23 37.49
CA LYS A 55 -7.42 -21.74 37.91
C LYS A 55 -7.83 -21.45 39.37
N PRO A 56 -7.01 -21.71 40.41
CA PRO A 56 -7.44 -21.43 41.79
C PRO A 56 -7.58 -19.92 42.06
N LEU A 57 -6.73 -19.10 41.46
CA LEU A 57 -6.78 -17.64 41.62
C LEU A 57 -7.95 -17.05 40.82
N GLU A 58 -8.21 -17.57 39.63
CA GLU A 58 -9.35 -17.24 38.80
C GLU A 58 -10.68 -17.57 39.52
N ASN A 59 -10.78 -18.74 40.16
CA ASN A 59 -11.96 -19.13 40.94
C ASN A 59 -12.19 -18.16 42.11
N PHE A 60 -11.13 -17.81 42.84
CA PHE A 60 -11.21 -16.85 43.94
C PHE A 60 -11.65 -15.46 43.47
N GLN A 61 -11.10 -14.99 42.34
CA GLN A 61 -11.49 -13.71 41.75
C GLN A 61 -12.94 -13.69 41.27
N LYS A 62 -13.42 -14.78 40.64
CA LYS A 62 -14.81 -14.92 40.20
C LYS A 62 -15.79 -14.96 41.38
N GLU A 63 -15.43 -15.63 42.47
CA GLU A 63 -16.29 -15.83 43.62
C GLU A 63 -16.39 -14.58 44.50
N TYR A 64 -15.25 -13.95 44.83
CA TYR A 64 -15.21 -12.82 45.77
C TYR A 64 -15.23 -11.45 45.09
N PHE A 65 -14.78 -11.36 43.84
CA PHE A 65 -14.61 -10.09 43.11
C PHE A 65 -15.25 -10.14 41.70
N SER A 66 -16.41 -10.78 41.60
CA SER A 66 -17.13 -11.04 40.33
C SER A 66 -17.32 -9.80 39.46
N SER A 67 -17.68 -8.66 40.06
CA SER A 67 -17.91 -7.40 39.32
C SER A 67 -16.63 -6.88 38.66
N LYS A 68 -15.52 -6.87 39.39
CA LYS A 68 -14.23 -6.36 38.89
C LYS A 68 -13.64 -7.31 37.85
N TYR A 69 -13.71 -8.62 38.13
CA TYR A 69 -13.28 -9.65 37.20
C TYR A 69 -14.06 -9.57 35.86
N ASN A 70 -15.39 -9.46 35.90
CA ASN A 70 -16.21 -9.34 34.70
C ASN A 70 -15.90 -8.06 33.88
N GLU A 71 -15.60 -6.96 34.55
CA GLU A 71 -15.24 -5.71 33.88
C GLU A 71 -13.94 -5.86 33.07
N GLU A 72 -12.89 -6.43 33.67
CA GLU A 72 -11.60 -6.63 33.00
C GLU A 72 -11.69 -7.69 31.88
N GLN A 73 -12.45 -8.78 32.10
CA GLN A 73 -12.69 -9.78 31.05
C GLN A 73 -13.48 -9.22 29.86
N MET A 74 -14.43 -8.30 30.09
CA MET A 74 -15.13 -7.60 29.01
C MET A 74 -14.20 -6.66 28.22
N LYS A 75 -13.22 -6.01 28.87
CA LYS A 75 -12.21 -5.20 28.17
C LYS A 75 -11.35 -6.08 27.26
N LEU A 76 -10.88 -7.22 27.75
CA LEU A 76 -10.12 -8.19 26.95
C LEU A 76 -10.93 -8.73 25.76
N SER A 77 -12.19 -9.09 25.98
CA SER A 77 -13.08 -9.56 24.91
C SER A 77 -13.26 -8.51 23.81
N ARG A 78 -13.43 -7.24 24.19
CA ARG A 78 -13.52 -6.11 23.23
C ARG A 78 -12.22 -5.93 22.46
N ILE A 79 -11.06 -5.98 23.11
CA ILE A 79 -9.75 -5.86 22.46
C ILE A 79 -9.52 -7.02 21.48
N SER A 80 -9.79 -8.26 21.90
CA SER A 80 -9.64 -9.45 21.07
C SER A 80 -10.56 -9.40 19.83
N ASN A 81 -11.83 -9.04 20.02
CA ASN A 81 -12.78 -8.91 18.93
C ASN A 81 -12.40 -7.77 17.98
N ASN A 82 -11.96 -6.63 18.50
CA ASN A 82 -11.49 -5.52 17.67
C ASN A 82 -10.25 -5.91 16.86
N SER A 83 -9.31 -6.65 17.46
CA SER A 83 -8.12 -7.15 16.77
C SER A 83 -8.50 -8.05 15.58
N LYS A 84 -9.42 -9.00 15.80
CA LYS A 84 -9.93 -9.88 14.73
C LYS A 84 -10.62 -9.11 13.61
N ILE A 85 -11.38 -8.07 13.95
CA ILE A 85 -12.04 -7.20 12.96
C ILE A 85 -11.00 -6.44 12.15
N ILE A 86 -9.99 -5.86 12.80
CA ILE A 86 -8.90 -5.13 12.15
C ILE A 86 -8.12 -6.06 11.20
N GLU A 87 -7.81 -7.27 11.64
CA GLU A 87 -7.10 -8.27 10.82
C GLU A 87 -7.92 -8.67 9.59
N ASN A 88 -9.22 -8.93 9.75
CA ASN A 88 -10.11 -9.23 8.62
C ASN A 88 -10.22 -8.04 7.64
N ILE A 89 -10.32 -6.80 8.15
CA ILE A 89 -10.33 -5.61 7.29
C ILE A 89 -9.01 -5.51 6.51
N ARG A 90 -7.87 -5.75 7.17
CA ARG A 90 -6.55 -5.73 6.54
C ARG A 90 -6.43 -6.76 5.43
N ASP A 91 -6.83 -8.00 5.68
CA ASP A 91 -6.83 -9.08 4.69
C ASP A 91 -7.69 -8.75 3.47
N ARG A 92 -8.87 -8.17 3.71
CA ARG A 92 -9.77 -7.75 2.62
C ARG A 92 -9.17 -6.61 1.83
N LEU A 93 -8.55 -5.64 2.49
CA LEU A 93 -7.92 -4.50 1.84
C LEU A 93 -6.73 -4.96 0.98
N GLU A 94 -5.87 -5.83 1.52
CA GLU A 94 -4.72 -6.37 0.79
C GLU A 94 -5.15 -7.16 -0.46
N LYS A 95 -6.23 -7.95 -0.36
CA LYS A 95 -6.80 -8.65 -1.52
C LYS A 95 -7.31 -7.69 -2.60
N VAL A 96 -7.97 -6.61 -2.19
CA VAL A 96 -8.49 -5.59 -3.11
C VAL A 96 -7.34 -4.81 -3.76
N GLU A 97 -6.33 -4.43 -2.98
CA GLU A 97 -5.13 -3.73 -3.45
C GLU A 97 -4.38 -4.57 -4.50
N LYS A 98 -4.05 -5.82 -4.17
CA LYS A 98 -3.43 -6.76 -5.12
C LYS A 98 -4.26 -6.94 -6.39
N SER A 99 -5.59 -7.05 -6.27
CA SER A 99 -6.46 -7.17 -7.44
C SER A 99 -6.45 -5.90 -8.31
N ALA A 100 -6.41 -4.73 -7.69
CA ALA A 100 -6.33 -3.45 -8.38
C ALA A 100 -4.98 -3.29 -9.10
N GLU A 101 -3.87 -3.63 -8.44
CA GLU A 101 -2.52 -3.60 -9.03
C GLU A 101 -2.44 -4.49 -10.27
N ILE A 102 -2.93 -5.74 -10.20
CA ILE A 102 -2.95 -6.67 -11.33
C ILE A 102 -3.75 -6.10 -12.51
N LYS A 103 -4.90 -5.46 -12.25
CA LYS A 103 -5.71 -4.83 -13.29
C LYS A 103 -5.00 -3.66 -13.96
N VAL A 104 -4.32 -2.83 -13.17
CA VAL A 104 -3.54 -1.69 -13.68
C VAL A 104 -2.36 -2.19 -14.51
N GLU A 105 -1.63 -3.20 -14.04
CA GLU A 105 -0.51 -3.80 -14.78
C GLU A 105 -0.98 -4.37 -16.11
N LYS A 106 -2.11 -5.09 -16.12
CA LYS A 106 -2.71 -5.62 -17.35
C LYS A 106 -3.10 -4.51 -18.33
N ALA A 107 -3.76 -3.46 -17.84
CA ALA A 107 -4.16 -2.32 -18.66
C ALA A 107 -2.95 -1.59 -19.26
N ASN A 108 -1.86 -1.44 -18.50
CA ASN A 108 -0.62 -0.86 -19.00
C ASN A 108 0.01 -1.72 -20.10
N LYS A 109 0.07 -3.04 -19.93
CA LYS A 109 0.56 -3.96 -20.98
C LYS A 109 -0.27 -3.88 -22.26
N GLU A 110 -1.60 -3.85 -22.13
CA GLU A 110 -2.49 -3.72 -23.29
C GLU A 110 -2.32 -2.37 -23.99
N LYS A 111 -2.15 -1.29 -23.23
CA LYS A 111 -1.86 0.04 -23.76
C LYS A 111 -0.54 0.06 -24.54
N ASP A 112 0.53 -0.52 -24.00
CA ASP A 112 1.84 -0.54 -24.66
C ASP A 112 1.80 -1.33 -25.98
N ILE A 113 1.10 -2.46 -26.00
CA ILE A 113 0.85 -3.23 -27.23
C ILE A 113 0.06 -2.39 -28.25
N ALA A 114 -0.96 -1.66 -27.82
CA ALA A 114 -1.76 -0.82 -28.69
C ALA A 114 -0.95 0.33 -29.29
N ILE A 115 -0.10 0.98 -28.48
CA ILE A 115 0.79 2.05 -28.94
C ILE A 115 1.80 1.51 -29.96
N SER A 116 2.44 0.38 -29.68
CA SER A 116 3.39 -0.25 -30.60
C SER A 116 2.74 -0.61 -31.95
N LYS A 117 1.51 -1.16 -31.93
CA LYS A 117 0.75 -1.45 -33.17
C LYS A 117 0.40 -0.17 -33.93
N LEU A 118 0.04 0.90 -33.21
CA LEU A 118 -0.29 2.19 -33.82
C LEU A 118 0.94 2.81 -34.50
N GLU A 119 2.13 2.68 -33.90
CA GLU A 119 3.39 3.12 -34.52
C GLU A 119 3.72 2.32 -35.78
N ASP A 120 3.60 0.99 -35.74
CA ASP A 120 3.81 0.14 -36.93
C ASP A 120 2.84 0.48 -38.07
N LEU A 121 1.56 0.69 -37.74
CA LEU A 121 0.55 1.12 -38.72
C LEU A 121 0.85 2.51 -39.28
N LYS A 122 1.32 3.46 -38.48
CA LYS A 122 1.76 4.78 -38.96
C LYS A 122 2.94 4.66 -39.92
N LEU A 123 3.91 3.81 -39.63
CA LEU A 123 5.05 3.57 -40.52
C LEU A 123 4.60 2.94 -41.85
N LYS A 124 3.72 1.93 -41.79
CA LYS A 124 3.13 1.31 -42.99
C LYS A 124 2.29 2.29 -43.82
N LEU A 125 1.51 3.14 -43.17
CA LEU A 125 0.75 4.17 -43.86
C LEU A 125 1.69 5.19 -44.53
N GLY A 126 2.74 5.61 -43.83
CA GLY A 126 3.76 6.51 -44.36
C GLY A 126 4.49 5.93 -45.58
N SER A 127 4.85 4.64 -45.55
CA SER A 127 5.48 3.97 -46.68
C SER A 127 4.51 3.83 -47.87
N TYR A 128 3.27 3.45 -47.62
CA TYR A 128 2.23 3.35 -48.64
C TYR A 128 1.95 4.70 -49.32
N LEU A 129 1.81 5.77 -48.53
CA LEU A 129 1.62 7.12 -49.04
C LEU A 129 2.82 7.56 -49.89
N ARG A 130 4.04 7.26 -49.47
CA ARG A 130 5.26 7.58 -50.24
C ARG A 130 5.30 6.83 -51.57
N GLU A 131 4.94 5.55 -51.57
CA GLU A 131 4.87 4.74 -52.80
C GLU A 131 3.79 5.30 -53.75
N LYS A 132 2.59 5.60 -53.22
CA LYS A 132 1.49 6.18 -54.00
C LYS A 132 1.84 7.55 -54.58
N ASN A 133 2.42 8.45 -53.79
CA ASN A 133 2.89 9.75 -54.27
C ASN A 133 3.95 9.62 -55.36
N THR A 134 4.84 8.64 -55.23
CA THR A 134 5.87 8.36 -56.24
C THR A 134 5.22 7.89 -57.54
N LYS A 135 4.28 6.94 -57.49
CA LYS A 135 3.49 6.49 -58.65
C LYS A 135 2.74 7.66 -59.30
N CYS A 136 2.09 8.51 -58.52
CA CYS A 136 1.37 9.68 -59.03
C CYS A 136 2.28 10.68 -59.74
N ARG A 137 3.47 10.93 -59.20
CA ARG A 137 4.46 11.80 -59.87
C ARG A 137 4.91 11.22 -61.21
N TYR A 138 5.10 9.89 -61.29
CA TYR A 138 5.41 9.24 -62.56
C TYR A 138 4.26 9.38 -63.56
N PHE A 139 3.01 9.15 -63.14
CA PHE A 139 1.84 9.32 -64.00
C PHE A 139 1.67 10.76 -64.51
N ASP A 140 1.81 11.76 -63.64
CA ASP A 140 1.75 13.17 -64.06
C ASP A 140 2.84 13.51 -65.09
N THR A 141 4.06 13.00 -64.88
CA THR A 141 5.16 13.17 -65.83
C THR A 141 4.84 12.52 -67.18
N SER A 142 4.38 11.27 -67.18
CA SER A 142 3.99 10.54 -68.39
C SER A 142 2.86 11.23 -69.14
N LEU A 143 1.83 11.71 -68.44
CA LEU A 143 0.72 12.45 -69.03
C LEU A 143 1.19 13.74 -69.71
N ARG A 144 2.12 14.48 -69.08
CA ARG A 144 2.71 15.69 -69.70
C ARG A 144 3.54 15.35 -70.93
N MET A 145 4.32 14.27 -70.90
CA MET A 145 5.09 13.82 -72.07
C MET A 145 4.16 13.43 -73.22
N ILE A 146 3.09 12.69 -72.94
CA ILE A 146 2.09 12.32 -73.94
C ILE A 146 1.39 13.56 -74.51
N ASP A 147 1.02 14.54 -73.68
CA ASP A 147 0.43 15.80 -74.15
C ASP A 147 1.36 16.58 -75.09
N VAL A 148 2.68 16.57 -74.85
CA VAL A 148 3.66 17.17 -75.76
C VAL A 148 3.76 16.38 -77.08
N LEU A 149 3.74 15.04 -77.01
CA LEU A 149 3.83 14.18 -78.18
C LEU A 149 2.56 14.25 -79.05
N THR A 150 1.37 14.28 -78.45
CA THR A 150 0.09 14.40 -79.18
C THR A 150 -0.05 15.75 -79.87
N LYS A 151 0.58 16.81 -79.35
CA LYS A 151 0.66 18.13 -80.03
C LYS A 151 1.61 18.13 -81.22
N LYS A 152 2.62 17.26 -81.24
CA LYS A 152 3.68 17.23 -82.25
C LYS A 152 3.39 16.25 -83.39
N TYR A 153 2.77 15.12 -83.11
CA TYR A 153 2.54 14.03 -84.05
C TYR A 153 1.06 13.83 -84.34
N SER A 154 0.73 13.47 -85.58
CA SER A 154 -0.62 13.02 -85.92
C SER A 154 -0.94 11.68 -85.23
N PRO A 155 -2.22 11.31 -85.02
CA PRO A 155 -2.59 10.09 -84.29
C PRO A 155 -1.97 8.80 -84.85
N ASP A 156 -1.85 8.70 -86.17
CA ASP A 156 -1.28 7.52 -86.83
C ASP A 156 0.26 7.48 -86.73
N GLU A 157 0.92 8.63 -86.72
CA GLU A 157 2.36 8.72 -86.48
C GLU A 157 2.71 8.47 -85.02
N LEU A 158 1.89 8.95 -84.08
CA LEU A 158 2.08 8.75 -82.65
C LEU A 158 2.08 7.26 -82.29
N LYS A 159 1.20 6.45 -82.89
CA LYS A 159 1.17 4.98 -82.73
C LYS A 159 2.44 4.28 -83.25
N ARG A 160 3.14 4.87 -84.21
CA ARG A 160 4.40 4.32 -84.74
C ARG A 160 5.60 4.73 -83.89
N VAL A 161 5.52 5.90 -83.24
CA VAL A 161 6.60 6.46 -82.41
C VAL A 161 6.53 5.95 -80.96
N LEU A 162 5.33 5.72 -80.43
CA LEU A 162 5.10 5.29 -79.06
C LEU A 162 4.45 3.90 -79.02
N SER A 163 5.23 2.90 -78.58
CA SER A 163 4.77 1.53 -78.41
C SER A 163 4.67 1.22 -76.92
N CYS A 164 3.45 1.05 -76.41
CA CYS A 164 3.22 0.63 -75.03
C CYS A 164 3.51 -0.87 -74.86
N THR A 165 4.22 -1.23 -73.79
CA THR A 165 4.54 -2.62 -73.44
C THR A 165 3.88 -3.08 -72.14
N SER A 166 3.15 -2.19 -71.46
CA SER A 166 2.43 -2.47 -70.22
C SER A 166 1.02 -1.90 -70.27
N ALA A 167 0.12 -2.51 -69.51
CA ALA A 167 -1.28 -2.07 -69.42
C ALA A 167 -1.40 -0.65 -68.85
N GLU A 168 -0.48 -0.26 -67.95
CA GLU A 168 -0.43 1.11 -67.42
C GLU A 168 -0.12 2.12 -68.53
N CYS A 169 0.80 1.82 -69.44
CA CYS A 169 1.10 2.70 -70.57
C CYS A 169 -0.11 2.86 -71.50
N GLU A 170 -0.80 1.75 -71.81
CA GLU A 170 -2.01 1.79 -72.63
C GLU A 170 -3.11 2.64 -71.98
N ASN A 171 -3.32 2.49 -70.67
CA ASN A 171 -4.29 3.29 -69.93
C ASN A 171 -3.94 4.79 -69.91
N ILE A 172 -2.66 5.15 -69.76
CA ILE A 172 -2.24 6.56 -69.84
C ILE A 172 -2.51 7.13 -71.24
N LEU A 173 -2.27 6.34 -72.29
CA LEU A 173 -2.41 6.78 -73.67
C LEU A 173 -3.87 6.92 -74.11
N TYR A 174 -4.73 5.96 -73.75
CA TYR A 174 -6.10 5.87 -74.25
C TYR A 174 -7.16 6.39 -73.26
N THR A 175 -6.91 6.37 -71.95
CA THR A 175 -7.83 6.87 -70.92
C THR A 175 -7.18 7.87 -69.95
N PRO A 176 -6.60 8.98 -70.45
CA PRO A 176 -5.83 9.92 -69.63
C PRO A 176 -6.66 10.62 -68.54
N GLN A 177 -7.97 10.77 -68.70
CA GLN A 177 -8.84 11.37 -67.68
C GLN A 177 -9.04 10.45 -66.47
N GLU A 178 -9.19 9.14 -66.69
CA GLU A 178 -9.29 8.16 -65.61
C GLU A 178 -7.97 8.11 -64.83
N VAL A 179 -6.83 8.14 -65.53
CA VAL A 179 -5.51 8.16 -64.88
C VAL A 179 -5.29 9.42 -64.04
N ARG A 180 -5.77 10.60 -64.49
CA ARG A 180 -5.70 11.82 -63.68
C ARG A 180 -6.49 11.69 -62.37
N SER A 181 -7.64 11.02 -62.41
CA SER A 181 -8.49 10.82 -61.21
C SER A 181 -7.84 9.94 -60.13
N ILE A 182 -6.89 9.07 -60.49
CA ILE A 182 -6.17 8.19 -59.53
C ILE A 182 -5.30 9.00 -58.56
N CYS A 183 -4.90 10.20 -58.95
CA CYS A 183 -3.96 11.06 -58.24
C CYS A 183 -4.54 12.43 -57.87
N SER A 184 -5.87 12.58 -57.99
CA SER A 184 -6.62 13.79 -57.63
C SER A 184 -7.05 13.78 -56.17
#